data_AF-A0A7Y2DKS9-F1
#
_entry.id   AF-A0A7Y2DKS9-F1
#
_cell.length_a   1.000
_cell.length_b   1.000
_cell.length_c   1.000
_cell.angle_alpha   90.00
_cell.angle_beta   90.00
_cell.angle_gamma   90.00
#
_symmetry.space_group_name_H-M   'P 1'
#
loop_
_entity.id
_entity.type
_entity.pdbx_description
1 polymer ?
#
loop_
_entity_poly.entity_id
_entity_poly.type
_entity_poly.pdbx_seq_one_letter_code
_entity_poly.pdbx_strand_id
1 'polypeptide(L)' 'MNKIPIRTTVIGSYPFPGWLEFVSQNLDQFGAADIEEAIEDAVIAAIHDQTTAGLDV' A
#
# COMPACT_ATOMS: atom_id res chain seq x y z
N MET A 1 0.00 -13.59 -35.96
CA MET A 1 0.54 -12.72 -34.89
C MET A 1 0.01 -13.24 -33.57
N ASN A 2 0.87 -13.74 -32.67
CA ASN A 2 0.44 -14.06 -31.30
C ASN A 2 0.19 -12.74 -30.57
N LYS A 3 -1.02 -12.55 -30.02
CA LYS A 3 -1.33 -11.41 -29.15
C LYS A 3 -0.56 -11.61 -27.84
N ILE A 4 0.44 -10.77 -27.59
CA ILE A 4 1.04 -10.65 -26.26
C ILE A 4 0.10 -9.77 -25.43
N PRO A 5 -0.39 -10.24 -24.26
CA PRO A 5 -1.26 -9.43 -23.41
C PRO A 5 -0.53 -8.19 -22.89
N ILE A 6 -1.23 -7.06 -22.79
CA ILE A 6 -0.72 -5.88 -22.08
C ILE A 6 -0.90 -6.14 -20.59
N ARG A 7 0.16 -5.96 -19.81
CA ARG A 7 0.13 -6.08 -18.34
C ARG A 7 -0.06 -4.71 -17.69
N THR A 8 -0.91 -4.67 -16.68
CA THR A 8 -1.29 -3.50 -15.89
C THR A 8 -0.51 -3.46 -14.59
N THR A 9 -0.11 -2.26 -14.17
CA THR A 9 0.59 -2.00 -12.91
C THR A 9 0.51 -0.50 -12.58
N VAL A 10 1.06 -0.10 -11.43
CA VAL A 10 1.20 1.28 -10.98
C VAL A 10 2.67 1.69 -10.91
N ILE A 11 2.96 2.99 -10.80
CA ILE A 11 4.35 3.48 -10.64
C ILE A 11 4.94 3.10 -9.28
N GLY A 12 4.08 2.96 -8.24
CA GLY A 12 4.46 2.39 -6.95
C GLY A 12 3.85 3.12 -5.75
N SER A 13 3.89 4.46 -5.73
CA SER A 13 3.32 5.24 -4.64
C SER A 13 1.81 5.02 -4.51
N TYR A 14 1.32 4.88 -3.28
CA TYR A 14 -0.09 4.65 -2.97
C TYR A 14 -0.65 5.74 -2.04
N PRO A 15 -1.94 6.10 -2.13
CA PRO A 15 -2.55 7.06 -1.22
C PRO A 15 -2.42 6.61 0.23
N PHE A 16 -2.16 7.56 1.13
CA PHE A 16 -2.18 7.28 2.56
C PHE A 16 -3.63 7.19 3.04
N PRO A 17 -4.04 6.08 3.66
CA PRO A 17 -5.26 6.04 4.43
C PRO A 17 -5.20 7.08 5.56
N GLY A 18 -6.34 7.63 5.97
CA GLY A 18 -6.37 8.70 6.99
C GLY A 18 -5.72 8.30 8.33
N TRP A 19 -5.76 7.01 8.69
CA TRP A 19 -5.09 6.51 9.88
C TRP A 19 -3.55 6.53 9.73
N LEU A 20 -3.01 6.21 8.55
CA LEU A 20 -1.57 6.24 8.29
C LEU A 20 -1.05 7.67 8.21
N GLU A 21 -1.84 8.58 7.63
CA GLU A 21 -1.54 10.01 7.64
C GLU A 21 -1.40 10.52 9.08
N PHE A 22 -2.35 10.17 9.96
CA PHE A 22 -2.29 10.54 11.37
C PHE A 22 -1.05 9.96 12.07
N VAL A 23 -0.76 8.66 11.90
CA VAL A 23 0.43 8.02 12.49
C VAL A 23 1.71 8.70 12.01
N SER A 24 1.83 8.98 10.71
CA SER A 24 3.02 9.61 10.11
C SER A 24 3.28 11.02 10.64
N GLN A 25 2.24 11.74 11.07
CA GLN A 25 2.35 13.08 11.66
C GLN A 25 2.62 13.06 13.17
N ASN A 26 2.51 11.90 13.82
CA ASN A 26 2.59 11.76 15.28
C ASN A 26 3.51 10.61 15.70
N LEU A 27 4.56 10.30 14.92
CA LEU A 27 5.46 9.16 15.13
C LEU A 27 6.09 9.13 16.52
N ASP A 28 6.30 10.29 17.16
CA ASP A 28 6.84 10.42 18.50
C ASP A 28 5.90 9.93 19.61
N GLN A 29 4.62 9.73 19.29
CA GLN A 29 3.60 9.21 20.22
C GLN A 29 3.48 7.68 20.18
N PHE A 30 4.17 7.02 19.25
CA PHE A 30 4.08 5.58 19.02
C PHE A 30 5.40 4.87 19.34
N GLY A 31 5.29 3.64 19.85
CA GLY A 31 6.45 2.78 20.00
C GLY A 31 6.95 2.26 18.65
N ALA A 32 8.19 1.76 18.61
CA ALA A 32 8.75 1.18 17.39
C ALA A 32 7.91 0.02 16.84
N ALA A 33 7.32 -0.81 17.71
CA ALA A 33 6.45 -1.91 17.33
C ALA A 33 5.13 -1.43 16.71
N ASP A 34 4.52 -0.37 17.26
CA ASP A 34 3.28 0.20 16.73
C ASP A 34 3.51 0.82 15.34
N ILE A 35 4.68 1.43 15.14
CA ILE A 35 5.08 1.99 13.84
C ILE A 35 5.30 0.86 12.81
N GLU A 36 5.96 -0.22 13.22
CA GLU A 36 6.17 -1.40 12.36
C GLU A 36 4.84 -2.03 11.96
N GLU A 37 3.91 -2.22 12.91
CA GLU A 37 2.55 -2.70 12.66
C GLU A 37 1.79 -1.78 11.68
N ALA A 38 1.84 -0.45 11.89
CA ALA A 38 1.19 0.51 10.99
C ALA A 38 1.73 0.45 9.55
N ILE A 39 3.02 0.16 9.37
CA ILE A 39 3.63 -0.02 8.05
C ILE A 39 3.14 -1.34 7.42
N GLU A 40 3.13 -2.44 8.18
CA GLU A 40 2.63 -3.73 7.70
C GLU A 40 1.16 -3.65 7.25
N ASP A 41 0.31 -3.03 8.07
CA ASP A 41 -1.11 -2.82 7.75
C ASP A 41 -1.30 -1.96 6.50
N ALA A 42 -0.43 -0.96 6.29
CA ALA A 42 -0.49 -0.11 5.10
C ALA A 42 -0.16 -0.91 3.83
N VAL A 43 0.84 -1.80 3.92
CA VAL A 43 1.21 -2.71 2.84
C VAL A 43 0.08 -3.70 2.56
N ILE A 44 -0.53 -4.28 3.59
CA ILE A 44 -1.67 -5.20 3.44
C ILE A 44 -2.83 -4.50 2.73
N ALA A 45 -3.19 -3.28 3.14
CA ALA A 45 -4.25 -2.50 2.50
C ALA A 45 -3.93 -2.22 1.02
N ALA A 46 -2.71 -1.77 0.72
CA ALA A 46 -2.31 -1.48 -0.66
C ALA A 46 -2.34 -2.74 -1.55
N ILE A 47 -1.86 -3.88 -1.06
CA ILE A 47 -1.89 -5.16 -1.79
C ILE A 47 -3.33 -5.62 -2.02
N HIS A 48 -4.18 -5.50 -1.00
CA HIS A 48 -5.58 -5.88 -1.10
C HIS A 48 -6.30 -5.07 -2.19
N ASP A 49 -6.07 -3.76 -2.23
CA ASP A 49 -6.67 -2.88 -3.23
C ASP A 49 -6.17 -3.20 -4.65
N GLN A 50 -4.86 -3.40 -4.82
CA GLN A 50 -4.26 -3.74 -6.12
C GLN A 50 -4.73 -5.10 -6.64
N THR A 51 -4.84 -6.09 -5.76
CA THR A 51 -5.35 -7.43 -6.09
C THR A 51 -6.83 -7.36 -6.47
N THR A 52 -7.62 -6.60 -5.72
CA THR A 52 -9.05 -6.38 -5.99
C THR A 52 -9.28 -5.64 -7.32
N ALA A 53 -8.39 -4.68 -7.65
CA ALA A 53 -8.42 -3.97 -8.92
C ALA A 53 -7.97 -4.83 -10.12
N GLY A 54 -7.36 -6.00 -9.87
CA GLY A 54 -6.94 -6.94 -10.90
C GLY A 54 -5.65 -6.54 -11.63
N LEU A 55 -4.72 -5.85 -10.94
CA LEU A 55 -3.40 -5.55 -11.50
C LEU A 55 -2.60 -6.83 -11.73
N ASP A 56 -1.80 -6.83 -12.80
CA ASP A 56 -0.96 -7.99 -13.17
C ASP A 56 0.38 -8.03 -12.41
N VAL A 57 0.81 -6.89 -11.86
CA VAL A 57 2.08 -6.70 -11.12
C VAL A 57 1.86 -5.72 -9.97
#